data_AF-A0A355V6W6-F1
#
_entry.id   AF-A0A355V6W6-F1
#
_cell.length_a   1.000
_cell.length_b   1.000
_cell.length_c   1.000
_cell.angle_alpha   90.00
_cell.angle_beta   90.00
_cell.angle_gamma   90.00
#
_symmetry.space_group_name_H-M   'P 1'
#
loop_
_entity.id
_entity.type
_entity.pdbx_description
1 polymer ?
#
loop_
_entity_poly.entity_id
_entity_poly.type
_entity_poly.pdbx_seq_one_letter_code
_entity_poly.pdbx_strand_id
1 'polypeptide(L)'
;MQIKLGIVMDPISQISYKKDTSLAMLVAAQERGWELFYMEQGDLYLQGETAMGHMRPLSVAYDPNKWYEMGEAVERPLSELNVIL
;
A
#
# COMPACT_ATOMS: atom_id res chain seq x y z
N MET A 1 -10.41 -15.85 -3.80
CA MET A 1 -10.53 -14.40 -4.10
C MET A 1 -9.33 -13.72 -3.46
N GLN A 2 -8.55 -12.99 -4.23
CA GLN A 2 -7.39 -12.25 -3.71
C GLN A 2 -7.85 -10.82 -3.41
N ILE A 3 -7.79 -10.41 -2.15
CA ILE A 3 -8.19 -9.06 -1.73
C ILE A 3 -7.06 -8.10 -2.06
N LYS A 4 -7.38 -6.97 -2.70
CA LYS A 4 -6.46 -5.87 -2.97
C LYS A 4 -6.66 -4.77 -1.95
N LEU A 5 -5.63 -4.48 -1.16
CA LEU A 5 -5.62 -3.45 -0.14
C LEU A 5 -4.72 -2.31 -0.60
N GLY A 6 -5.27 -1.11 -0.65
CA GLY A 6 -4.49 0.13 -0.75
C GLY A 6 -4.18 0.67 0.65
N ILE A 7 -3.01 1.27 0.82
CA ILE A 7 -2.68 2.07 1.99
C ILE A 7 -2.22 3.45 1.54
N VAL A 8 -2.81 4.48 2.13
CA VAL A 8 -2.41 5.88 1.93
C VAL A 8 -1.71 6.35 3.20
N MET A 9 -0.41 6.61 3.14
CA MET A 9 0.33 7.03 4.32
C MET A 9 1.54 7.92 3.98
N ASP A 10 2.11 8.54 5.00
CA ASP A 10 3.40 9.24 4.91
C ASP A 10 4.50 8.31 4.37
N PRO A 11 5.63 8.83 3.87
CA PRO A 11 6.70 8.02 3.29
C PRO A 11 7.06 6.80 4.14
N ILE A 12 6.84 5.59 3.61
CA ILE A 12 7.09 4.32 4.33
C ILE A 12 8.56 4.16 4.75
N SER A 13 9.46 4.87 4.07
CA SER A 13 10.89 4.98 4.39
C SER A 13 11.18 5.69 5.71
N GLN A 14 10.25 6.53 6.20
CA GLN A 14 10.38 7.30 7.43
C GLN A 14 9.72 6.63 8.63
N ILE A 15 9.06 5.49 8.43
CA ILE A 15 8.36 4.77 9.49
C ILE A 15 9.34 4.15 10.49
N SER A 16 9.03 4.28 11.78
CA SER A 16 9.75 3.58 12.83
C SER A 16 9.31 2.11 12.89
N TYR A 17 10.11 1.22 12.29
CA TYR A 17 9.94 -0.25 12.27
C TYR A 17 9.42 -0.87 13.58
N LYS A 18 9.83 -0.34 14.74
CA LYS A 18 9.49 -0.91 16.07
C LYS A 18 8.16 -0.44 16.68
N LYS A 19 7.49 0.58 16.14
CA LYS A 19 6.29 1.18 16.78
C LYS A 19 5.08 1.29 15.87
N ASP A 20 5.18 0.84 14.63
CA ASP A 20 4.14 1.09 13.65
C ASP A 20 3.14 -0.07 13.56
N THR A 21 1.93 0.18 14.07
CA THR A 21 0.81 -0.77 13.94
C THR A 21 0.42 -1.00 12.48
N SER A 22 0.72 -0.07 11.58
CA SER A 22 0.46 -0.21 10.14
C SER A 22 1.32 -1.31 9.53
N LEU A 23 2.60 -1.42 9.90
CA LEU A 23 3.45 -2.53 9.43
C LEU A 23 2.88 -3.89 9.85
N ALA A 24 2.41 -4.00 11.09
CA ALA A 24 1.79 -5.24 11.58
C ALA A 24 0.50 -5.59 10.81
N MET A 25 -0.33 -4.60 10.48
CA MET A 25 -1.53 -4.80 9.67
C MET A 25 -1.20 -5.24 8.24
N LEU A 26 -0.20 -4.62 7.62
CA LEU A 26 0.23 -4.96 6.26
C LEU A 26 0.84 -6.36 6.18
N VAL A 27 1.71 -6.73 7.13
CA VAL A 27 2.27 -8.10 7.18
C VAL A 27 1.15 -9.12 7.35
N ALA A 28 0.20 -8.87 8.26
CA ALA A 28 -0.91 -9.78 8.49
C ALA A 28 -1.85 -9.89 7.27
N ALA A 29 -2.01 -8.82 6.47
CA ALA A 29 -2.76 -8.86 5.21
C ALA A 29 -2.01 -9.69 4.16
N GLN A 30 -0.70 -9.50 4.02
CA GLN A 30 0.15 -10.26 3.11
C GLN A 30 0.17 -11.77 3.45
N GLU A 31 0.24 -12.13 4.73
CA GLU A 31 0.16 -13.52 5.20
C GLU A 31 -1.18 -14.20 4.86
N ARG A 32 -2.25 -13.41 4.69
CA ARG A 32 -3.56 -13.87 4.19
C ARG A 32 -3.62 -13.95 2.66
N GLY A 33 -2.52 -13.69 1.98
CA GLY A 33 -2.41 -13.69 0.52
C GLY A 33 -2.98 -12.44 -0.15
N TRP A 34 -3.20 -11.35 0.60
CA TRP A 34 -3.73 -10.10 0.01
C TRP A 34 -2.64 -9.40 -0.79
N GLU A 35 -3.05 -8.73 -1.87
CA GLU A 35 -2.17 -7.84 -2.63
C GLU A 35 -2.17 -6.46 -1.98
N LEU A 36 -0.98 -5.89 -1.76
CA LEU A 36 -0.82 -4.60 -1.12
C LEU A 36 -0.40 -3.56 -2.16
N PHE A 37 -0.98 -2.37 -2.07
CA PHE A 37 -0.67 -1.22 -2.89
C PHE A 37 -0.38 -0.02 -2.01
N TYR A 38 0.80 0.57 -2.17
CA TYR A 38 1.24 1.77 -1.47
C TYR A 38 0.91 3.02 -2.29
N MET A 39 0.43 4.05 -1.62
CA MET A 39 0.19 5.40 -2.15
C MET A 39 0.55 6.44 -1.09
N GLU A 40 0.99 7.61 -1.53
CA GLU A 40 1.04 8.83 -0.73
C GLU A 40 -0.17 9.73 -1.06
N GLN A 41 -0.43 10.80 -0.28
CA GLN A 41 -1.55 11.70 -0.56
C GLN A 41 -1.46 12.34 -1.95
N GLY A 42 -0.26 12.62 -2.44
CA GLY A 42 -0.03 13.19 -3.77
C GLY A 42 -0.28 12.23 -4.92
N ASP A 43 -0.39 10.92 -4.65
CA ASP A 43 -0.68 9.91 -5.67
C ASP A 43 -2.18 9.77 -5.96
N LEU A 44 -3.04 10.41 -5.15
CA LEU A 44 -4.49 10.38 -5.31
C LEU A 44 -4.95 11.56 -6.16
N TYR A 45 -5.74 11.28 -7.20
CA TYR A 45 -6.24 12.32 -8.09
C TYR A 45 -7.58 11.94 -8.74
N LEU A 46 -8.22 12.92 -9.36
CA LEU A 46 -9.41 12.71 -10.18
C LEU A 46 -9.03 12.79 -11.65
N GLN A 47 -9.43 11.77 -12.41
CA GLN A 47 -9.44 11.81 -13.87
C GLN A 47 -10.90 11.92 -14.33
N GLY A 48 -11.35 13.15 -14.53
CA GLY A 48 -12.79 13.44 -14.71
C GLY A 48 -13.57 13.08 -13.46
N GLU A 49 -14.52 12.15 -13.58
CA GLU A 49 -15.34 11.66 -12.47
C GLU A 49 -14.76 10.40 -11.80
N THR A 50 -13.63 9.88 -12.31
CA THR A 50 -13.02 8.65 -11.79
C THR A 50 -11.93 8.98 -10.77
N ALA A 51 -12.02 8.39 -9.58
CA ALA A 51 -10.97 8.45 -8.58
C ALA A 51 -9.83 7.49 -8.94
N MET A 52 -8.65 8.04 -9.14
CA MET A 52 -7.44 7.35 -9.59
C MET A 52 -6.37 7.38 -8.51
N GLY A 53 -5.52 6.35 -8.53
CA GLY A 53 -4.32 6.28 -7.70
C GLY A 53 -3.11 5.90 -8.54
N HIS A 54 -1.99 6.58 -8.29
CA HIS A 54 -0.66 6.16 -8.73
C HIS A 54 -0.08 5.21 -7.68
N MET A 55 -0.33 3.92 -7.86
CA MET A 55 -0.10 2.88 -6.86
C MET A 55 1.21 2.15 -7.10
N ARG A 56 1.91 1.77 -6.04
CA ARG A 56 3.06 0.85 -6.13
C ARG A 56 2.73 -0.47 -5.44
N PRO A 57 2.90 -1.64 -6.10
CA PRO A 57 2.82 -2.93 -5.42
C PRO A 57 3.77 -2.93 -4.22
N LEU A 58 3.28 -3.35 -3.06
CA LEU A 58 4.03 -3.32 -1.82
C LEU A 58 4.23 -4.74 -1.30
N SER A 59 5.45 -5.05 -0.89
CA SER A 59 5.78 -6.22 -0.07
C SER A 59 6.39 -5.76 1.24
N VAL A 60 5.97 -6.35 2.35
CA VAL A 60 6.47 -6.02 3.69
C VAL A 60 6.94 -7.26 4.43
N ALA A 61 7.90 -7.07 5.33
CA ALA A 61 8.44 -8.13 6.17
C ALA A 61 8.92 -7.59 7.52
N TYR A 62 9.00 -8.47 8.51
CA TYR A 62 9.67 -8.19 9.78
C TYR A 62 11.20 -8.32 9.63
N ASP A 63 11.80 -7.49 8.77
CA ASP A 63 13.24 -7.37 8.60
C ASP A 63 13.69 -5.95 8.90
N PRO A 64 14.48 -5.70 9.96
CA PRO A 64 14.95 -4.35 10.31
C PRO A 64 15.86 -3.71 9.26
N ASN A 65 16.40 -4.46 8.29
CA ASN A 65 17.23 -3.94 7.21
C ASN A 65 16.44 -3.75 5.90
N LYS A 66 15.34 -4.50 5.72
CA LYS A 66 14.50 -4.45 4.50
C LYS A 66 13.04 -4.76 4.83
N TRP A 67 12.39 -3.88 5.58
CA TRP A 67 11.01 -4.10 6.03
C TRP A 67 9.95 -3.83 4.96
N TYR A 68 10.32 -3.21 3.84
CA TYR A 68 9.45 -2.98 2.69
C TYR A 68 10.19 -3.08 1.35
N GLU A 69 9.44 -3.39 0.32
CA GLU A 69 9.85 -3.37 -1.08
C GLU A 69 8.70 -2.88 -1.95
N MET A 70 8.98 -1.97 -2.87
CA MET A 70 8.00 -1.42 -3.80
C MET A 70 8.32 -1.86 -5.22
N GLY A 71 7.29 -2.30 -5.94
CA GLY A 71 7.36 -2.58 -7.37
C GLY A 71 7.23 -1.33 -8.23
N GLU A 72 7.14 -1.54 -9.55
CA GLU A 72 6.87 -0.46 -10.50
C GLU A 72 5.51 0.18 -10.25
N ALA A 73 5.45 1.50 -10.42
CA ALA A 73 4.22 2.24 -10.20
C ALA A 73 3.22 2.00 -11.35
N VAL A 74 1.95 1.91 -11.00
CA VAL A 74 0.83 1.70 -11.92
C VAL A 74 -0.29 2.69 -11.61
N GLU A 75 -0.84 3.29 -12.66
CA GLU A 75 -2.03 4.14 -12.53
C GLU A 75 -3.28 3.30 -12.72
N ARG A 76 -4.16 3.29 -11.71
CA ARG A 76 -5.42 2.52 -11.75
C ARG A 76 -6.56 3.23 -11.03
N PRO A 77 -7.82 2.93 -11.38
CA PRO A 77 -8.97 3.37 -10.60
C PRO A 77 -8.91 2.83 -9.17
N LEU A 78 -9.19 3.67 -8.17
CA LEU A 78 -9.26 3.27 -6.76
C LEU A 78 -10.36 2.23 -6.51
N SER A 79 -11.36 2.16 -7.39
CA SER A 79 -12.44 1.15 -7.36
C SER A 79 -11.97 -0.28 -7.63
N GLU A 80 -10.75 -0.48 -8.15
CA GLU A 80 -10.16 -1.82 -8.26
C GLU A 80 -9.67 -2.38 -6.92
N LEU A 81 -9.45 -1.51 -5.93
CA LEU A 81 -9.09 -1.90 -4.57
C LEU A 81 -10.35 -2.32 -3.81
N ASN A 82 -10.24 -3.36 -2.99
CA ASN A 82 -11.34 -3.80 -2.14
C ASN A 82 -11.44 -2.97 -0.86
N VAL A 83 -10.29 -2.49 -0.36
CA VAL A 83 -10.16 -1.69 0.86
C VAL A 83 -9.03 -0.68 0.66
N ILE A 84 -9.21 0.52 1.24
CA ILE A 84 -8.15 1.53 1.38
C ILE A 84 -8.05 1.89 2.86
N LEU A 85 -6.83 1.89 3.39
CA LEU A 85 -6.49 2.32 4.76
C LEU A 85 -5.85 3.71 4.76
#